data_AF-A0A3E5B9V1-F1
#
_entry.id   AF-A0A3E5B9V1-F1
#
_cell.length_a   1.000
_cell.length_b   1.000
_cell.length_c   1.000
_cell.angle_alpha   90.00
_cell.angle_beta   90.00
_cell.angle_gamma   90.00
#
_symmetry.space_group_name_H-M   'P 1'
#
loop_
_entity.id
_entity.type
_entity.pdbx_description
1 polymer ?
#
loop_
_entity_poly.entity_id
_entity_poly.type
_entity_poly.pdbx_seq_one_letter_code
_entity_poly.pdbx_strand_id
1 'polypeptide(L)'
;MTKISTYLLTTLGTLLFVSCHSYVESVKIKTYKAKDYITKELKVYEPKELLYPILDSIITKTRECPEYEGTKDCQSFYFSLRKEPIYGLENKKEYPYLSISAIYYVPRLTYHRRTKAVFYYKGCNFYISGSFMTPFLLQTDRTTSIKCIDPDKYQFEVLQRGDKDMFWGYLYKNNVLHNICYGRCATP
;
A
#
# COMPACT_ATOMS: atom_id res chain seq x y z
N MET A 1 3.78 26.50 59.34
CA MET A 1 3.45 26.43 57.90
C MET A 1 3.91 25.10 57.30
N THR A 2 3.42 23.95 57.78
CA THR A 2 3.95 22.63 57.36
C THR A 2 2.87 21.60 57.03
N LYS A 3 1.62 21.78 57.49
CA LYS A 3 0.51 20.84 57.18
C LYS A 3 -0.23 21.11 55.87
N ILE A 4 -0.28 22.35 55.40
CA ILE A 4 -0.98 22.73 54.16
C ILE A 4 -0.22 22.23 52.92
N SER A 5 1.12 22.23 52.99
CA SER A 5 1.99 21.77 51.91
C SER A 5 1.85 20.26 51.63
N THR A 6 1.67 19.44 52.67
CA THR A 6 1.54 17.99 52.53
C THR A 6 0.21 17.58 51.91
N TYR A 7 -0.89 18.28 52.24
CA TYR A 7 -2.21 18.00 51.66
C TYR A 7 -2.29 18.41 50.18
N LEU A 8 -1.66 19.53 49.79
CA LEU A 8 -1.59 19.90 48.37
C LEU A 8 -0.80 18.87 47.57
N LEU A 9 0.34 18.39 48.08
CA LEU A 9 1.16 17.39 47.39
C LEU A 9 0.43 16.05 47.22
N THR A 10 -0.34 15.60 48.22
CA THR A 10 -1.07 14.32 48.11
C THR A 10 -2.28 14.42 47.18
N THR A 11 -2.99 15.56 47.15
CA THR A 11 -4.07 15.80 46.18
C THR A 11 -3.58 15.99 44.74
N LEU A 12 -2.39 16.59 44.55
CA LEU A 12 -1.78 16.73 43.23
C LEU A 12 -1.23 15.39 42.71
N GLY A 13 -0.73 14.54 43.63
CA GLY A 13 -0.26 13.19 43.31
C GLY A 13 -1.36 12.27 42.81
N THR A 14 -2.57 12.32 43.39
CA THR A 14 -3.69 11.45 42.95
C THR A 14 -4.30 11.90 41.62
N LEU A 15 -4.23 13.19 41.27
CA LEU A 15 -4.66 13.69 39.95
C LEU A 15 -3.75 13.26 38.81
N LEU A 16 -2.48 12.93 39.07
CA LEU A 16 -1.53 12.46 38.05
C LEU A 16 -1.69 10.96 37.69
N PHE A 17 -2.46 10.19 38.47
CA PHE A 17 -2.69 8.76 38.20
C PHE A 17 -4.07 8.44 37.60
N VAL A 18 -4.96 9.43 37.48
CA VAL A 18 -6.24 9.25 36.78
C VAL A 18 -6.05 9.61 35.30
N SER A 19 -6.18 8.59 34.45
CA SER A 19 -6.26 8.65 32.97
C SER A 19 -5.03 8.30 32.14
N CYS A 20 -4.19 7.36 32.58
CA CYS A 20 -3.52 6.43 31.64
C CYS A 20 -4.37 5.16 31.43
N HIS A 21 -5.65 5.32 31.09
CA HIS A 21 -6.33 4.22 30.41
C HIS A 21 -5.90 4.30 28.95
N SER A 22 -5.02 3.39 28.53
CA SER A 22 -4.86 3.10 27.11
C SER A 22 -6.25 2.69 26.61
N TYR A 23 -6.90 3.60 25.89
CA TYR A 23 -8.16 3.30 25.22
C TYR A 23 -7.84 2.29 24.13
N VAL A 24 -7.91 1.00 24.46
CA VAL A 24 -7.80 -0.07 23.48
C VAL A 24 -9.14 -0.10 22.75
N GLU A 25 -9.21 0.64 21.64
CA GLU A 25 -10.37 0.63 20.76
C GLU A 25 -10.43 -0.74 20.06
N SER A 26 -11.29 -1.63 20.56
CA SER A 26 -11.54 -2.92 19.92
C SER A 26 -12.56 -2.76 18.80
N VAL A 27 -12.10 -2.62 17.56
CA VAL A 27 -12.98 -2.60 16.39
C VAL A 27 -13.38 -4.03 16.03
N LYS A 28 -14.67 -4.38 16.15
CA LYS A 28 -15.19 -5.67 15.70
C LYS A 28 -15.13 -5.73 14.17
N ILE A 29 -14.14 -6.46 13.65
CA ILE A 29 -13.98 -6.72 12.22
C ILE A 29 -15.24 -7.43 11.69
N LYS A 30 -15.94 -6.81 10.74
CA LYS A 30 -16.95 -7.50 9.92
C LYS A 30 -16.28 -8.01 8.66
N THR A 31 -16.40 -9.30 8.39
CA THR A 31 -15.98 -9.87 7.10
C THR A 31 -16.94 -9.42 5.99
N TYR A 32 -16.38 -9.07 4.84
CA TYR A 32 -17.17 -8.65 3.67
C TYR A 32 -17.90 -9.85 3.05
N LYS A 33 -19.18 -9.66 2.75
CA LYS A 33 -20.04 -10.63 2.06
C LYS A 33 -20.06 -10.35 0.57
N ALA A 34 -20.47 -11.32 -0.26
CA ALA A 34 -20.54 -11.15 -1.71
C ALA A 34 -21.33 -9.89 -2.15
N LYS A 35 -22.39 -9.53 -1.42
CA LYS A 35 -23.21 -8.33 -1.68
C LYS A 35 -22.49 -7.00 -1.41
N ASP A 36 -21.38 -7.01 -0.69
CA ASP A 36 -20.59 -5.82 -0.39
C ASP A 36 -19.58 -5.52 -1.52
N TYR A 37 -19.56 -6.34 -2.58
CA TYR A 37 -18.70 -6.16 -3.74
C TYR A 37 -19.47 -5.57 -4.92
N ILE A 38 -18.87 -4.58 -5.57
CA ILE A 38 -19.31 -3.98 -6.83
C ILE A 38 -18.36 -4.36 -7.96
N THR A 39 -18.87 -4.29 -9.19
CA THR A 39 -18.02 -4.35 -10.39
C THR A 39 -17.49 -2.95 -10.67
N LYS A 40 -16.19 -2.85 -10.93
CA LYS A 40 -15.55 -1.61 -11.36
C LYS A 40 -14.83 -1.82 -12.68
N GLU A 41 -15.10 -0.92 -13.63
CA GLU A 41 -14.34 -0.84 -14.87
C GLU A 41 -13.01 -0.09 -14.64
N LEU A 42 -11.95 -0.64 -15.21
CA LEU A 42 -10.60 -0.08 -15.20
C LEU A 42 -10.13 0.11 -16.63
N LYS A 43 -9.46 1.23 -16.87
CA LYS A 43 -8.67 1.41 -18.09
C LYS A 43 -7.46 0.50 -18.07
N VAL A 44 -7.12 -0.07 -19.23
CA VAL A 44 -5.92 -0.88 -19.41
C VAL A 44 -4.83 -0.02 -20.03
N TYR A 45 -3.62 -0.15 -19.49
CA TYR A 45 -2.42 0.52 -19.96
C TYR A 45 -1.39 -0.51 -20.42
N GLU A 46 -0.39 -0.04 -21.15
CA GLU A 46 0.80 -0.80 -21.51
C GLU A 46 2.04 -0.18 -20.87
N PRO A 47 2.91 -0.97 -20.22
CA PRO A 47 4.17 -0.47 -19.69
C PRO A 47 5.12 -0.10 -20.83
N LYS A 48 5.82 1.02 -20.70
CA LYS A 48 6.90 1.38 -21.63
C LYS A 48 8.14 0.55 -21.37
N GLU A 49 8.99 0.41 -22.38
CA GLU A 49 10.21 -0.41 -22.35
C GLU A 49 11.14 -0.10 -21.17
N LEU A 50 11.20 1.18 -20.76
CA LEU A 50 12.01 1.62 -19.62
C LEU A 50 11.64 0.91 -18.30
N LEU A 51 10.41 0.39 -18.18
CA LEU A 51 9.96 -0.36 -17.01
C LEU A 51 10.35 -1.84 -17.07
N TYR A 52 10.60 -2.42 -18.24
CA TYR A 52 10.76 -3.88 -18.38
C TYR A 52 11.83 -4.47 -17.46
N PRO A 53 13.06 -3.90 -17.36
CA PRO A 53 14.07 -4.45 -16.45
C PRO A 53 13.65 -4.41 -14.98
N ILE A 54 12.88 -3.39 -14.59
CA ILE A 54 12.39 -3.23 -13.22
C ILE A 54 11.28 -4.22 -12.93
N LEU A 55 10.32 -4.37 -13.84
CA LEU A 55 9.23 -5.34 -13.71
C LEU A 55 9.77 -6.76 -13.66
N ASP A 56 10.76 -7.09 -14.50
CA ASP A 56 11.44 -8.38 -14.49
C ASP A 56 12.13 -8.66 -13.17
N SER A 57 12.92 -7.70 -12.66
CA SER A 57 13.60 -7.86 -11.37
C SER A 57 12.60 -8.05 -10.22
N ILE A 58 11.50 -7.30 -10.22
CA ILE A 58 10.46 -7.39 -9.20
C ILE A 58 9.78 -8.75 -9.23
N ILE A 59 9.34 -9.20 -10.41
CA ILE A 59 8.67 -10.50 -10.56
C ILE A 59 9.58 -11.64 -10.11
N THR A 60 10.85 -11.64 -10.54
CA THR A 60 11.82 -12.66 -10.14
C THR A 60 12.01 -12.67 -8.63
N LYS A 61 12.30 -11.52 -8.01
CA LYS A 61 12.51 -11.41 -6.55
C LYS A 61 11.28 -11.81 -5.74
N THR A 62 10.08 -11.54 -6.23
CA THR A 62 8.85 -11.96 -5.55
C THR A 62 8.63 -13.47 -5.64
N ARG A 63 9.01 -14.11 -6.75
CA ARG A 63 8.92 -15.57 -6.91
C ARG A 63 9.90 -16.33 -6.04
N GLU A 64 11.04 -15.73 -5.71
CA GLU A 64 12.04 -16.30 -4.81
C GLU A 64 11.58 -16.32 -3.33
N CYS A 65 10.46 -15.68 -3.01
CA CYS A 65 9.99 -15.53 -1.65
C CYS A 65 8.92 -16.56 -1.27
N PRO A 66 9.20 -17.40 -0.25
CA PRO A 66 8.28 -18.47 0.16
C PRO A 66 6.89 -17.96 0.57
N GLU A 67 6.77 -16.74 1.07
CA GLU A 67 5.47 -16.20 1.48
C GLU A 67 4.53 -16.02 0.28
N TYR A 68 5.05 -15.81 -0.92
CA TYR A 68 4.23 -15.69 -2.14
C TYR A 68 4.17 -17.03 -2.91
N GLU A 69 4.77 -18.09 -2.37
CA GLU A 69 4.68 -19.44 -2.91
C GLU A 69 3.27 -19.99 -2.66
N GLY A 70 2.54 -20.28 -3.74
CA GLY A 70 1.16 -20.83 -3.66
C GLY A 70 0.06 -19.94 -4.24
N THR A 71 0.35 -18.75 -4.77
CA THR A 71 -0.62 -18.05 -5.63
C THR A 71 -0.72 -18.80 -6.96
N LYS A 72 -1.87 -19.42 -7.26
CA LYS A 72 -2.09 -20.21 -8.49
C LYS A 72 -1.84 -19.43 -9.78
N ASP A 73 -2.01 -18.11 -9.73
CA ASP A 73 -1.74 -17.16 -10.81
C ASP A 73 -0.51 -16.31 -10.48
N CYS A 74 0.06 -15.61 -11.47
CA CYS A 74 1.15 -14.68 -11.16
C CYS A 74 0.68 -13.65 -10.13
N GLN A 75 1.53 -13.44 -9.13
CA GLN A 75 1.39 -12.43 -8.09
C GLN A 75 0.91 -11.09 -8.67
N SER A 76 -0.09 -10.50 -8.02
CA SER A 76 -0.54 -9.15 -8.35
C SER A 76 0.30 -8.11 -7.62
N PHE A 77 0.43 -6.93 -8.23
CA PHE A 77 1.24 -5.84 -7.71
C PHE A 77 0.44 -4.54 -7.66
N TYR A 78 0.74 -3.71 -6.69
CA TYR A 78 0.32 -2.32 -6.67
C TYR A 78 1.40 -1.47 -7.33
N PHE A 79 1.00 -0.55 -8.20
CA PHE A 79 1.87 0.37 -8.91
C PHE A 79 1.40 1.79 -8.62
N SER A 80 2.19 2.56 -7.86
CA SER A 80 1.83 3.89 -7.36
C SER A 80 2.79 4.94 -7.85
N LEU A 81 2.25 5.99 -8.46
CA LEU A 81 3.01 7.17 -8.85
C LEU A 81 2.57 8.35 -8.01
N ARG A 82 3.50 8.91 -7.23
CA ARG A 82 3.22 9.96 -6.26
C ARG A 82 4.12 11.17 -6.48
N LYS A 83 3.51 12.35 -6.35
CA LYS A 83 4.21 13.63 -6.20
C LYS A 83 4.53 13.95 -4.75
N GLU A 84 4.35 12.99 -3.85
CA GLU A 84 4.66 13.13 -2.43
C GLU A 84 5.62 12.01 -2.05
N PRO A 85 6.58 12.28 -1.14
CA PRO A 85 7.52 11.26 -0.71
C PRO A 85 6.79 10.08 -0.07
N ILE A 86 7.39 8.90 -0.23
CA ILE A 86 6.97 7.73 0.52
C ILE A 86 7.28 7.99 2.00
N TYR A 87 6.44 7.52 2.92
CA TYR A 87 6.66 7.64 4.37
C TYR A 87 8.11 7.30 4.74
N GLY A 88 8.75 8.15 5.55
CA GLY A 88 10.17 8.04 5.90
C GLY A 88 11.15 8.70 4.94
N LEU A 89 10.69 9.31 3.83
CA LEU A 89 11.51 10.05 2.87
C LEU A 89 11.13 11.54 2.77
N GLU A 90 10.47 12.08 3.79
CA GLU A 90 9.90 13.44 3.83
C GLU A 90 10.91 14.56 3.51
N ASN A 91 12.20 14.31 3.76
CA ASN A 91 13.28 15.26 3.51
C ASN A 91 13.72 15.35 2.04
N LYS A 92 13.24 14.45 1.17
CA LYS A 92 13.54 14.49 -0.27
C LYS A 92 12.34 15.10 -1.00
N LYS A 93 12.52 16.31 -1.54
CA LYS A 93 11.53 17.01 -2.39
C LYS A 93 11.69 16.68 -3.88
N GLU A 94 12.29 15.54 -4.19
CA GLU A 94 12.55 15.15 -5.58
C GLU A 94 11.39 14.29 -6.07
N TYR A 95 10.75 14.69 -7.17
CA TYR A 95 9.53 14.07 -7.68
C TYR A 95 9.72 13.67 -9.15
N PRO A 96 8.99 12.66 -9.66
CA PRO A 96 8.01 11.79 -8.98
C PRO A 96 8.61 10.53 -8.36
N TYR A 97 7.88 9.96 -7.39
CA TYR A 97 8.17 8.66 -6.77
C TYR A 97 7.35 7.54 -7.41
N LEU A 98 8.02 6.48 -7.83
CA LEU A 98 7.42 5.22 -8.23
C LEU A 98 7.52 4.23 -7.07
N SER A 99 6.38 3.75 -6.59
CA SER A 99 6.31 2.66 -5.63
C SER A 99 5.63 1.46 -6.26
N ILE A 100 6.27 0.30 -6.17
CA ILE A 100 5.69 -0.98 -6.57
C ILE A 100 5.66 -1.88 -5.34
N SER A 101 4.56 -2.59 -5.08
CA SER A 101 4.50 -3.55 -3.97
C SER A 101 3.73 -4.82 -4.32
N ALA A 102 4.18 -5.94 -3.77
CA ALA A 102 3.52 -7.23 -3.94
C ALA A 102 2.22 -7.28 -3.12
N ILE A 103 1.17 -7.84 -3.72
CA ILE A 103 -0.16 -7.94 -3.11
C ILE A 103 -0.36 -9.32 -2.47
N TYR A 104 0.06 -9.49 -1.22
CA TYR A 104 -0.07 -10.78 -0.54
C TYR A 104 -1.53 -11.26 -0.43
N TYR A 105 -2.45 -10.37 -0.05
CA TYR A 105 -3.88 -10.67 0.01
C TYR A 105 -4.60 -10.00 -1.16
N VAL A 106 -5.11 -10.78 -2.12
CA VAL A 106 -5.94 -10.31 -3.25
C VAL A 106 -7.14 -9.43 -2.82
N PRO A 107 -7.74 -9.59 -1.61
CA PRO A 107 -8.68 -8.59 -1.09
C PRO A 107 -8.11 -7.17 -0.95
N ARG A 108 -6.83 -6.90 -1.26
CA ARG A 108 -6.28 -5.54 -1.43
C ARG A 108 -6.71 -4.85 -2.72
N LEU A 109 -7.37 -5.56 -3.65
CA LEU A 109 -8.05 -4.95 -4.80
C LEU A 109 -9.30 -4.15 -4.41
N THR A 110 -9.59 -4.07 -3.12
CA THR A 110 -10.83 -3.52 -2.59
C THR A 110 -10.79 -2.05 -2.26
N TYR A 111 -9.65 -1.37 -2.43
CA TYR A 111 -9.64 0.08 -2.39
C TYR A 111 -10.10 0.63 -3.75
N HIS A 112 -11.39 0.46 -4.04
CA HIS A 112 -12.08 0.98 -5.23
C HIS A 112 -11.66 2.43 -5.55
N ARG A 113 -11.43 3.27 -4.55
CA ARG A 113 -11.07 4.68 -4.75
C ARG A 113 -9.64 4.91 -5.30
N ARG A 114 -8.68 4.01 -5.05
CA ARG A 114 -7.23 4.15 -5.36
C ARG A 114 -6.87 3.44 -6.65
N THR A 115 -7.47 2.28 -6.94
CA THR A 115 -7.20 1.55 -8.17
C THR A 115 -7.84 2.27 -9.34
N LYS A 116 -7.06 3.00 -10.13
CA LYS A 116 -7.55 3.80 -11.27
C LYS A 116 -7.49 3.04 -12.59
N ALA A 117 -6.52 2.15 -12.73
CA ALA A 117 -6.24 1.44 -13.97
C ALA A 117 -5.46 0.15 -13.68
N VAL A 118 -5.16 -0.62 -14.72
CA VAL A 118 -4.32 -1.82 -14.64
C VAL A 118 -3.43 -1.92 -15.88
N PHE A 119 -2.27 -2.57 -15.74
CA PHE A 119 -1.53 -3.12 -16.87
C PHE A 119 -1.15 -4.57 -16.59
N TYR A 120 -0.85 -5.30 -17.65
CA TYR A 120 -0.48 -6.71 -17.61
C TYR A 120 0.95 -6.88 -18.09
N TYR A 121 1.74 -7.69 -17.39
CA TYR A 121 3.12 -7.98 -17.78
C TYR A 121 3.53 -9.38 -17.33
N LYS A 122 3.98 -10.21 -18.28
CA LYS A 122 4.39 -11.62 -18.05
C LYS A 122 3.38 -12.45 -17.22
N GLY A 123 2.10 -12.24 -17.49
CA GLY A 123 0.98 -12.92 -16.80
C GLY A 123 0.62 -12.34 -15.43
N CYS A 124 1.31 -11.28 -14.98
CA CYS A 124 1.09 -10.63 -13.69
C CYS A 124 0.24 -9.37 -13.85
N ASN A 125 -0.58 -9.07 -12.84
CA ASN A 125 -1.47 -7.92 -12.83
C ASN A 125 -0.85 -6.77 -12.03
N PHE A 126 -0.74 -5.59 -12.61
CA PHE A 126 -0.24 -4.40 -11.95
C PHE A 126 -1.34 -3.35 -11.84
N TYR A 127 -1.87 -3.18 -10.64
CA TYR A 127 -2.96 -2.25 -10.34
C TYR A 127 -2.42 -0.87 -10.07
N ILE A 128 -2.84 0.09 -10.89
CA ILE A 128 -2.29 1.44 -10.91
C ILE A 128 -3.08 2.34 -9.94
N SER A 129 -2.33 3.14 -9.20
CA SER A 129 -2.83 4.25 -8.40
C SER A 129 -2.03 5.52 -8.67
N GLY A 130 -2.67 6.67 -8.44
CA GLY A 130 -2.09 7.98 -8.70
C GLY A 130 -2.51 8.57 -10.03
N SER A 131 -1.96 9.75 -10.35
CA SER A 131 -2.45 10.63 -11.43
C SER A 131 -1.43 10.89 -12.54
N PHE A 132 -0.18 10.43 -12.41
CA PHE A 132 0.92 10.80 -13.31
C PHE A 132 1.48 9.62 -14.11
N MET A 133 0.67 8.99 -14.96
CA MET A 133 1.00 7.71 -15.61
C MET A 133 1.89 7.83 -16.86
N THR A 134 1.87 8.98 -17.54
CA THR A 134 2.44 9.18 -18.88
C THR A 134 3.92 8.85 -19.05
N PRO A 135 4.82 9.11 -18.07
CA PRO A 135 6.23 8.78 -18.23
C PRO A 135 6.47 7.28 -18.36
N PHE A 136 5.62 6.45 -17.76
CA PHE A 136 5.84 5.01 -17.59
C PHE A 136 4.90 4.13 -18.39
N LEU A 137 3.71 4.66 -18.70
CA LEU A 137 2.61 3.87 -19.22
C LEU A 137 2.02 4.56 -20.46
N LEU A 138 1.61 3.75 -21.43
CA LEU A 138 0.83 4.15 -22.59
C LEU A 138 -0.63 3.81 -22.33
N GLN A 139 -1.53 4.78 -22.52
CA GLN A 139 -2.96 4.52 -22.43
C GLN A 139 -3.39 3.70 -23.64
N THR A 140 -4.22 2.69 -23.41
CA THR A 140 -4.87 1.92 -24.49
C THR A 140 -6.36 2.23 -24.51
N ASP A 141 -7.04 1.80 -25.56
CA ASP A 141 -8.51 1.87 -25.67
C ASP A 141 -9.21 0.71 -24.96
N ARG A 142 -8.45 -0.21 -24.34
CA ARG A 142 -8.99 -1.39 -23.67
C ARG A 142 -9.46 -1.05 -22.26
N THR A 143 -10.52 -1.73 -21.84
CA THR A 143 -11.01 -1.73 -20.47
C THR A 143 -11.09 -3.16 -19.94
N THR A 144 -11.13 -3.29 -18.62
CA THR A 144 -11.39 -4.56 -17.93
C THR A 144 -12.26 -4.31 -16.71
N SER A 145 -12.85 -5.36 -16.17
CA SER A 145 -13.68 -5.29 -14.97
C SER A 145 -13.06 -6.07 -13.82
N ILE A 146 -13.07 -5.47 -12.63
CA ILE A 146 -12.71 -6.13 -11.39
C ILE A 146 -13.88 -6.14 -10.40
N LYS A 147 -13.89 -7.12 -9.50
CA LYS A 147 -14.73 -7.07 -8.31
C LYS A 147 -13.96 -6.40 -7.17
N CYS A 148 -14.55 -5.39 -6.56
CA CYS A 148 -13.95 -4.66 -5.44
C CYS A 148 -15.03 -4.32 -4.41
N ILE A 149 -14.65 -4.06 -3.17
CA ILE A 149 -15.61 -3.69 -2.12
C ILE A 149 -16.18 -2.31 -2.44
N ASP A 150 -17.49 -2.19 -2.27
CA ASP A 150 -18.20 -0.93 -2.31
C ASP A 150 -17.54 0.08 -1.34
N PRO A 151 -17.08 1.26 -1.83
CA PRO A 151 -16.51 2.30 -0.99
C PRO A 151 -17.33 2.67 0.24
N ASP A 152 -18.65 2.57 0.16
CA ASP A 152 -19.56 2.94 1.24
C ASP A 152 -19.74 1.82 2.27
N LYS A 153 -19.30 0.59 1.92
CA LYS A 153 -19.23 -0.56 2.83
C LYS A 153 -17.84 -0.80 3.37
N TYR A 154 -16.83 -0.18 2.77
CA TYR A 154 -15.44 -0.32 3.14
C TYR A 154 -15.18 0.23 4.55
N GLN A 155 -14.67 -0.61 5.45
CA GLN A 155 -14.42 -0.25 6.86
C GLN A 155 -12.93 -0.01 7.12
N PHE A 156 -12.07 -1.00 6.83
CA PHE A 156 -10.62 -0.88 7.01
C PHE A 156 -9.85 -2.03 6.35
N GLU A 157 -8.53 -1.86 6.18
CA GLU A 157 -7.61 -2.91 5.73
C GLU A 157 -7.21 -3.82 6.90
N VAL A 158 -8.11 -4.74 7.29
CA VAL A 158 -7.89 -5.71 8.39
C VAL A 158 -6.61 -6.53 8.19
N LEU A 159 -6.20 -6.76 6.94
CA LEU A 159 -5.13 -7.68 6.54
C LEU A 159 -3.94 -6.96 5.91
N GLN A 160 -3.69 -5.70 6.30
CA GLN A 160 -2.37 -5.12 6.04
C GLN A 160 -1.35 -5.88 6.87
N ARG A 161 -0.37 -6.51 6.20
CA ARG A 161 0.77 -7.10 6.90
C ARG A 161 1.77 -6.02 7.35
N GLY A 162 1.41 -4.74 7.24
CA GLY A 162 2.31 -3.59 7.45
C GLY A 162 3.52 -3.67 6.53
N ASP A 163 4.70 -3.44 7.09
CA ASP A 163 5.99 -3.42 6.39
C ASP A 163 6.49 -4.81 5.93
N LYS A 164 5.71 -5.86 6.14
CA LYS A 164 6.10 -7.24 5.76
C LYS A 164 5.94 -7.52 4.28
N ASP A 165 5.27 -6.67 3.51
CA ASP A 165 5.16 -6.89 2.07
C ASP A 165 6.40 -6.43 1.34
N MET A 166 6.73 -7.13 0.26
CA MET A 166 7.79 -6.64 -0.61
C MET A 166 7.32 -5.37 -1.28
N PHE A 167 8.16 -4.35 -1.23
CA PHE A 167 7.95 -3.11 -1.94
C PHE A 167 9.26 -2.60 -2.53
N TRP A 168 9.15 -1.75 -3.53
CA TRP A 168 10.26 -1.06 -4.15
C TRP A 168 9.87 0.40 -4.32
N GLY A 169 10.72 1.31 -3.85
CA GLY A 169 10.62 2.73 -4.09
C GLY A 169 11.71 3.18 -5.06
N TYR A 170 11.31 3.97 -6.05
CA TYR A 170 12.20 4.59 -7.00
C TYR A 170 11.94 6.08 -7.08
N LEU A 171 13.02 6.85 -7.24
CA LEU A 171 12.98 8.25 -7.63
C LEU A 171 13.20 8.34 -9.13
N TYR A 172 12.29 9.00 -9.85
CA TYR A 172 12.44 9.23 -11.28
C TYR A 172 13.02 10.62 -11.55
N LYS A 173 14.20 10.69 -12.16
CA LYS A 173 14.90 11.93 -12.49
C LYS A 173 15.69 11.76 -13.77
N ASN A 174 15.63 12.76 -14.66
CA ASN A 174 16.39 12.77 -15.92
C ASN A 174 16.24 11.49 -16.75
N ASN A 175 15.02 10.97 -16.86
CA ASN A 175 14.71 9.69 -17.52
C ASN A 175 15.33 8.43 -16.89
N VAL A 176 15.83 8.52 -15.66
CA VAL A 176 16.43 7.41 -14.90
C VAL A 176 15.61 7.13 -13.65
N LEU A 177 15.45 5.85 -13.32
CA LEU A 177 14.84 5.38 -12.07
C LEU A 177 15.93 4.99 -11.08
N HIS A 178 16.07 5.76 -10.00
CA HIS A 178 17.00 5.48 -8.91
C HIS A 178 16.27 4.70 -7.81
N ASN A 179 16.71 3.49 -7.50
CA ASN A 179 16.16 2.77 -6.34
C ASN A 179 16.56 3.52 -5.05
N ILE A 180 15.57 3.83 -4.21
CA ILE A 180 15.77 4.59 -2.96
C ILE A 180 15.42 3.78 -1.72
N CYS A 181 14.58 2.77 -1.87
CA CYS A 181 14.24 1.83 -0.81
C CYS A 181 13.65 0.54 -1.42
N TYR A 182 13.72 -0.55 -0.65
CA TYR A 182 12.96 -1.76 -0.94
C TYR A 182 12.73 -2.57 0.35
N GLY A 183 11.57 -3.22 0.43
CA GLY A 183 11.26 -4.24 1.42
C GLY A 183 11.79 -5.60 0.97
N ARG A 184 12.24 -6.41 1.92
CA ARG A 184 12.69 -7.79 1.70
C ARG A 184 11.69 -8.77 2.28
N CYS A 185 11.71 -9.99 1.79
CA CYS A 185 10.98 -11.09 2.40
C CYS A 185 11.53 -11.38 3.80
N ALA A 186 10.67 -11.87 4.69
CA ALA A 186 11.14 -12.31 5.98
C ALA A 186 12.05 -13.51 5.72
N THR A 187 13.33 -13.41 6.08
CA THR A 187 14.19 -14.59 6.11
C THR A 187 13.54 -15.64 7.02
N PRO A 188 13.56 -16.93 6.64
CA PRO A 188 13.15 -18.02 7.52
C PRO A 188 13.82 -17.97 8.89
#